data_AF-A0A0S8EAS6-F1
#
_entry.id   AF-A0A0S8EAS6-F1
#
_cell.length_a   1.000
_cell.length_b   1.000
_cell.length_c   1.000
_cell.angle_alpha   90.00
_cell.angle_beta   90.00
_cell.angle_gamma   90.00
#
_symmetry.space_group_name_H-M   'P 1'
#
loop_
_entity.id
_entity.type
_entity.pdbx_description
1 polymer ?
#
loop_
_entity_poly.entity_id
_entity_poly.type
_entity_poly.pdbx_seq_one_letter_code
_entity_poly.pdbx_strand_id
1 'polypeptide(L)'
;MKHCFVVAVVVAVLFAGGCGQNKQVKVTYMSDPPGGTLYELNGELSGPCPQVIRYDLDEEAIENGYLDVTGLMVRWPSGPEKRSGKFIRVTVDGTERRVTFVQPKSEPESDAPRAGDDAGR
;
A
#
# COMPACT_ATOMS: atom_id res chain seq x y z
N MET A 1 26.40 -42.11 42.39
CA MET A 1 25.22 -41.25 42.11
C MET A 1 25.72 -39.84 41.76
N LYS A 2 26.16 -39.59 40.52
CA LYS A 2 26.85 -38.34 40.17
C LYS A 2 26.87 -38.03 38.65
N HIS A 3 25.83 -38.40 37.90
CA HIS A 3 25.82 -38.17 36.44
C HIS A 3 24.46 -37.75 35.85
N CYS A 4 23.55 -37.19 36.64
CA CYS A 4 22.22 -36.81 36.12
C CYS A 4 21.98 -35.30 35.95
N PHE A 5 22.91 -34.44 36.34
CA PHE A 5 22.62 -32.99 36.44
C PHE A 5 23.12 -32.12 35.28
N VAL A 6 23.90 -32.64 34.34
CA VAL A 6 24.55 -31.79 33.31
C VAL A 6 23.74 -31.69 32.01
N VAL A 7 22.80 -32.59 31.76
CA VAL A 7 22.06 -32.65 30.48
C VAL A 7 20.90 -31.65 30.42
N ALA A 8 20.38 -31.19 31.57
CA ALA A 8 19.18 -30.34 31.60
C ALA A 8 19.42 -28.87 31.21
N VAL A 9 20.67 -28.38 31.27
CA VAL A 9 20.97 -26.95 31.06
C VAL A 9 21.18 -26.60 29.59
N VAL A 10 21.52 -27.57 28.73
CA VAL A 10 21.86 -27.31 27.31
C VAL A 10 20.62 -27.21 26.42
N VAL A 11 19.47 -27.76 26.84
CA VAL A 11 18.23 -27.77 26.03
C VAL A 11 17.48 -26.43 26.07
N ALA A 12 17.71 -25.58 27.07
CA ALA A 12 17.00 -24.30 27.21
C ALA A 12 17.51 -23.17 26.29
N VAL A 13 18.65 -23.35 25.61
CA VAL A 13 19.28 -22.29 24.78
C VAL A 13 18.77 -22.31 23.33
N LEU A 14 17.99 -23.32 22.92
CA LEU A 14 17.53 -23.46 21.53
C LEU A 14 16.31 -22.61 21.14
N PHE A 15 15.69 -21.88 22.07
CA PHE A 15 14.54 -21.00 21.78
C PHE A 15 14.88 -19.50 21.75
N ALA A 16 16.17 -19.12 21.81
CA ALA A 16 16.58 -17.72 21.64
C ALA A 16 16.70 -17.29 20.16
N GLY A 17 16.39 -18.18 19.22
CA GLY A 17 16.19 -17.85 17.80
C GLY A 17 14.78 -17.32 17.55
N GLY A 18 14.32 -16.34 18.35
CA GLY A 18 13.17 -15.55 17.99
C GLY A 18 13.54 -14.79 16.73
N CYS A 19 13.20 -15.34 15.57
CA CYS A 19 13.15 -14.59 14.31
C CYS A 19 12.31 -13.35 14.61
N GLY A 20 12.97 -12.22 14.84
CA GLY A 20 12.30 -10.93 15.00
C GLY A 20 11.54 -10.68 13.72
N GLN A 21 10.25 -11.01 13.71
CA GLN A 21 9.37 -10.61 12.64
C GLN A 21 9.52 -9.09 12.57
N ASN A 22 10.06 -8.59 11.45
CA ASN A 22 10.17 -7.16 11.23
C ASN A 22 8.74 -6.61 11.38
N LYS A 23 8.49 -5.86 12.47
CA LYS A 23 7.18 -5.31 12.81
C LYS A 23 6.76 -4.17 11.89
N GLN A 24 7.35 -4.10 10.69
CA GLN A 24 7.12 -3.05 9.74
C GLN A 24 7.10 -3.62 8.33
N VAL A 25 6.17 -3.13 7.51
CA VAL A 25 6.17 -3.33 6.06
C VAL A 25 6.50 -2.02 5.35
N LYS A 26 7.38 -2.11 4.35
CA LYS A 26 7.77 -0.98 3.50
C LYS A 26 6.98 -1.04 2.20
N VAL A 27 6.27 0.04 1.90
CA VAL A 27 5.50 0.19 0.66
C VAL A 27 6.04 1.39 -0.12
N THR A 28 6.40 1.16 -1.38
CA THR A 28 6.82 2.21 -2.32
C THR A 28 5.66 2.56 -3.23
N TYR A 29 5.15 3.77 -3.10
CA TYR A 29 4.10 4.34 -3.94
C TYR A 29 4.72 5.05 -5.13
N MET A 30 4.30 4.63 -6.33
CA MET A 30 4.77 5.11 -7.63
C MET A 30 3.63 5.81 -8.36
N SER A 31 3.99 6.67 -9.32
CA SER A 31 3.06 7.23 -10.30
C SER A 31 3.50 6.91 -11.72
N ASP A 32 2.52 6.70 -12.60
CA ASP A 32 2.71 6.52 -14.05
C ASP A 32 1.73 7.44 -14.83
N PRO A 33 2.22 8.44 -15.58
CA PRO A 33 3.62 8.80 -15.75
C PRO A 33 4.27 9.30 -14.45
N PRO A 34 5.60 9.31 -14.35
CA PRO A 34 6.29 9.81 -13.16
C PRO A 34 6.04 11.31 -12.93
N GLY A 35 6.24 11.77 -11.68
CA GLY A 35 6.10 13.17 -11.29
C GLY A 35 4.79 13.53 -10.59
N GLY A 36 3.92 12.54 -10.32
CA GLY A 36 2.77 12.73 -9.45
C GLY A 36 3.16 12.98 -7.99
N THR A 37 2.33 13.73 -7.27
CA THR A 37 2.47 13.99 -5.82
C THR A 37 1.43 13.17 -5.05
N LEU A 38 1.85 12.49 -4.00
CA LEU A 38 1.04 11.65 -3.13
C LEU A 38 0.43 12.48 -1.99
N TYR A 39 -0.85 12.22 -1.73
CA TYR A 39 -1.64 12.83 -0.67
C TYR A 39 -2.44 11.75 0.07
N GLU A 40 -2.75 12.02 1.32
CA GLU A 40 -3.82 11.33 2.03
C GLU A 40 -5.19 11.68 1.44
N LEU A 41 -6.21 10.85 1.69
CA LEU A 41 -7.57 11.11 1.20
C LEU A 41 -8.22 12.37 1.81
N ASN A 42 -7.74 12.84 2.96
CA ASN A 42 -8.14 14.12 3.57
C ASN A 42 -7.48 15.34 2.87
N GLY A 43 -6.56 15.12 1.93
CA GLY A 43 -5.82 16.17 1.22
C GLY A 43 -4.47 16.54 1.83
N GLU A 44 -4.06 15.91 2.92
CA GLU A 44 -2.74 16.12 3.53
C GLU A 44 -1.62 15.64 2.59
N LEU A 45 -0.56 16.44 2.48
CA LEU A 45 0.55 16.16 1.58
C LEU A 45 1.47 15.09 2.19
N SER A 46 1.61 13.96 1.50
CA SER A 46 2.58 12.92 1.90
C SER A 46 3.94 13.13 1.25
N GLY A 47 4.00 13.55 -0.03
CA GLY A 47 5.27 13.82 -0.73
C GLY A 47 5.26 13.46 -2.23
N PRO A 48 6.33 13.76 -2.98
CA PRO A 48 6.43 13.42 -4.40
C PRO A 48 6.61 11.91 -4.61
N CYS A 49 6.04 11.37 -5.70
CA CYS A 49 6.32 9.99 -6.12
C CYS A 49 7.69 9.91 -6.84
N PRO A 50 8.51 8.86 -6.60
CA PRO A 50 8.24 7.73 -5.73
C PRO A 50 8.34 8.06 -4.24
N GLN A 51 7.35 7.62 -3.45
CA GLN A 51 7.30 7.85 -2.00
C GLN A 51 7.30 6.50 -1.26
N VAL A 52 8.18 6.37 -0.28
CA VAL A 52 8.24 5.19 0.60
C VAL A 52 7.51 5.50 1.90
N ILE A 53 6.55 4.65 2.28
CA ILE A 53 5.89 4.70 3.58
C ILE A 53 6.16 3.38 4.31
N ARG A 54 6.48 3.48 5.60
CA ARG A 54 6.62 2.33 6.50
C ARG A 54 5.37 2.26 7.36
N TYR A 55 4.77 1.08 7.42
CA TYR A 55 3.63 0.83 8.27
C TYR A 55 4.03 -0.16 9.36
N ASP A 56 3.70 0.17 10.60
CA ASP A 56 3.84 -0.77 11.71
C ASP A 56 2.80 -1.88 11.58
N LEU A 57 3.23 -3.09 11.89
CA LEU A 57 2.42 -4.30 11.88
C LEU A 57 2.03 -4.62 13.32
N ASP A 58 0.73 -4.61 13.58
CA ASP A 58 0.17 -5.15 14.82
C ASP A 58 0.03 -6.68 14.72
N GLU A 59 -0.31 -7.30 15.86
CA GLU A 59 -0.47 -8.75 15.95
C GLU A 59 -1.56 -9.25 15.00
N GLU A 60 -2.65 -8.49 14.85
CA GLU A 60 -3.75 -8.81 13.94
C GLU A 60 -3.30 -8.85 12.47
N ALA A 61 -2.52 -7.87 12.00
CA ALA A 61 -2.02 -7.84 10.63
C ALA A 61 -1.03 -8.99 10.35
N ILE A 62 -0.24 -9.38 11.35
CA ILE A 62 0.67 -10.53 11.25
C ILE A 62 -0.12 -11.84 11.16
N GLU A 63 -1.14 -12.00 12.00
CA GLU A 63 -2.01 -13.19 12.02
C GLU A 63 -2.84 -13.31 10.73
N ASN A 64 -3.37 -12.20 10.23
CA ASN A 64 -4.16 -12.14 9.00
C ASN A 64 -3.29 -12.22 7.73
N GLY A 65 -1.99 -11.95 7.83
CA GLY A 65 -1.07 -11.88 6.69
C GLY A 65 -1.28 -10.65 5.79
N TYR A 66 -2.06 -9.66 6.22
CA TYR A 66 -2.25 -8.40 5.51
C TYR A 66 -2.58 -7.25 6.47
N LEU A 67 -2.27 -6.03 6.04
CA LEU A 67 -2.61 -4.77 6.68
C LEU A 67 -3.49 -3.94 5.74
N ASP A 68 -4.65 -3.49 6.20
CA ASP A 68 -5.49 -2.55 5.45
C ASP A 68 -5.11 -1.11 5.86
N VAL A 69 -4.35 -0.42 5.01
CA VAL A 69 -3.91 0.97 5.28
C VAL A 69 -4.89 1.98 4.69
N THR A 70 -4.93 3.19 5.25
CA THR A 70 -5.73 4.29 4.71
C THR A 70 -5.41 4.52 3.24
N GLY A 71 -6.45 4.72 2.43
CA GLY A 71 -6.29 5.05 1.02
C GLY A 71 -5.50 6.33 0.79
N LEU A 72 -5.02 6.47 -0.44
CA LEU A 72 -4.17 7.57 -0.88
C LEU A 72 -4.68 8.11 -2.22
N MET A 73 -4.20 9.30 -2.55
CA MET A 73 -4.46 9.99 -3.80
C MET A 73 -3.15 10.44 -4.43
N VAL A 74 -3.07 10.36 -5.75
CA VAL A 74 -1.97 10.97 -6.53
C VAL A 74 -2.55 12.08 -7.39
N ARG A 75 -1.90 13.25 -7.38
CA ARG A 75 -2.18 14.36 -8.31
C ARG A 75 -0.99 14.59 -9.22
N TRP A 76 -1.23 14.65 -10.52
CA TRP A 76 -0.20 14.98 -11.49
C TRP A 76 -0.12 16.48 -11.74
N PRO A 77 1.07 17.01 -12.10
CA PRO A 77 1.24 18.41 -12.46
C PRO A 77 0.34 18.88 -13.62
N SER A 78 -0.07 17.97 -14.49
CA SER A 78 -1.00 18.28 -15.59
C SER A 78 -2.45 18.46 -15.15
N GLY A 79 -2.79 18.19 -13.88
CA GLY A 79 -4.13 18.39 -13.32
C GLY A 79 -4.91 17.11 -12.95
N PRO A 80 -4.84 15.99 -13.71
CA PRO A 80 -5.56 14.78 -13.35
C PRO A 80 -5.17 14.24 -11.97
N GLU A 81 -6.14 13.62 -11.30
CA GLU A 81 -5.93 12.95 -10.02
C GLU A 81 -6.47 11.52 -10.03
N LYS A 82 -5.84 10.63 -9.27
CA LYS A 82 -6.29 9.25 -9.06
C LYS A 82 -6.37 8.98 -7.57
N ARG A 83 -7.54 8.53 -7.11
CA ARG A 83 -7.77 8.09 -5.73
C ARG A 83 -7.80 6.56 -5.68
N SER A 84 -7.23 5.98 -4.63
CA SER A 84 -7.49 4.59 -4.29
C SER A 84 -8.90 4.45 -3.68
N GLY A 85 -9.31 3.21 -3.37
CA GLY A 85 -10.43 2.99 -2.45
C GLY A 85 -10.11 3.51 -1.04
N LYS A 86 -11.08 3.39 -0.12
CA LYS A 86 -10.94 3.80 1.28
C LYS A 86 -9.74 3.14 1.97
N PHE A 87 -9.43 1.91 1.59
CA PHE A 87 -8.30 1.15 2.09
C PHE A 87 -7.46 0.59 0.95
N ILE A 88 -6.16 0.45 1.19
CA ILE A 88 -5.22 -0.28 0.35
C ILE A 88 -4.77 -1.50 1.15
N ARG A 89 -5.00 -2.70 0.63
CA ARG A 89 -4.55 -3.93 1.28
C ARG A 89 -3.08 -4.20 0.97
N VAL A 90 -2.26 -4.28 2.00
CA VAL A 90 -0.82 -4.55 1.92
C VAL A 90 -0.56 -5.95 2.49
N THR A 91 -0.11 -6.88 1.64
CA THR A 91 0.25 -8.23 2.10
C THR A 91 1.52 -8.21 2.94
N VAL A 92 1.52 -8.96 4.04
CA VAL A 92 2.61 -9.10 5.00
C VAL A 92 3.27 -10.46 4.80
N ASP A 93 4.23 -10.54 3.87
CA ASP A 93 4.98 -11.77 3.59
C ASP A 93 6.50 -11.55 3.57
N GLY A 94 6.97 -10.40 4.07
CA GLY A 94 8.38 -10.05 4.13
C GLY A 94 8.98 -9.54 2.81
N THR A 95 8.19 -9.38 1.74
CA THR A 95 8.67 -8.79 0.49
C THR A 95 8.45 -7.27 0.44
N GLU A 96 9.30 -6.56 -0.30
CA GLU A 96 9.09 -5.13 -0.57
C GLU A 96 7.84 -4.94 -1.45
N ARG A 97 6.95 -4.05 -1.03
CA ARG A 97 5.68 -3.81 -1.72
C ARG A 97 5.73 -2.56 -2.56
N ARG A 98 5.12 -2.62 -3.75
CA ARG A 98 5.03 -1.50 -4.69
C ARG A 98 3.59 -1.32 -5.12
N VAL A 99 3.12 -0.08 -5.09
CA VAL A 99 1.79 0.33 -5.54
C VAL A 99 1.96 1.43 -6.58
N THR A 100 1.44 1.24 -7.79
CA THR A 100 1.54 2.23 -8.87
C THR A 100 0.18 2.84 -9.17
N PHE A 101 0.07 4.15 -9.05
CA PHE A 101 -1.09 4.90 -9.52
C PHE A 101 -0.91 5.25 -10.99
N VAL A 102 -1.87 4.86 -11.83
CA VAL A 102 -1.89 5.20 -13.26
C VAL A 102 -2.77 6.42 -13.46
N GLN A 103 -2.25 7.42 -14.15
CA GLN A 103 -2.97 8.64 -14.50
C GLN A 103 -4.18 8.27 -15.36
N PRO A 104 -5.39 8.74 -15.01
CA PRO A 104 -6.54 8.55 -15.87
C PRO A 104 -6.29 9.25 -17.20
N LYS A 105 -6.53 8.54 -18.31
CA LYS A 105 -6.56 9.18 -19.62
C LYS A 105 -7.75 10.13 -19.62
N SER A 106 -7.55 11.35 -20.11
CA SER A 106 -8.66 12.19 -20.51
C SER A 106 -9.36 11.46 -21.65
N GLU A 107 -10.42 10.72 -21.36
CA GLU A 107 -11.32 10.32 -22.42
C GLU A 107 -11.89 11.62 -23.00
N PRO A 108 -11.92 11.78 -24.34
CA PRO A 108 -12.73 12.84 -24.91
C PRO A 108 -14.14 12.61 -24.38
N GLU A 109 -14.70 13.65 -23.76
CA GLU A 109 -16.11 13.71 -23.39
C GLU A 109 -16.89 13.18 -24.59
N SER A 110 -17.46 11.97 -24.45
CA SER A 110 -18.19 11.33 -25.53
C SER A 110 -19.25 12.34 -25.94
N ASP A 111 -19.12 12.88 -27.16
CA ASP A 111 -20.16 13.66 -27.83
C ASP A 111 -21.47 12.89 -27.60
N ALA A 112 -22.26 13.34 -26.63
CA ALA A 112 -23.66 12.97 -26.58
C ALA A 112 -24.17 13.36 -27.96
N PRO A 113 -24.81 12.45 -28.71
CA PRO A 113 -25.29 12.79 -30.03
C PRO A 113 -26.17 14.02 -29.86
N ARG A 114 -25.73 15.16 -30.41
CA ARG A 114 -26.62 16.29 -30.66
C ARG A 114 -27.75 15.67 -31.45
N ALA A 115 -28.91 15.53 -30.81
CA ALA A 115 -30.13 15.13 -31.46
C ALA A 115 -30.39 16.18 -32.53
N GLY A 116 -29.94 15.87 -33.75
CA GLY A 116 -30.33 16.56 -34.95
C GLY A 116 -31.81 16.26 -35.19
N ASP A 117 -32.51 17.34 -35.51
CA ASP A 117 -33.60 17.45 -36.47
C ASP A 117 -34.45 16.22 -36.78
N ASP A 118 -35.75 16.32 -36.45
CA ASP A 118 -36.92 15.98 -37.30
C ASP A 118 -38.17 16.09 -36.40
N ALA A 119 -39.38 16.48 -36.78
CA ALA A 119 -40.00 17.11 -37.92
C ALA A 119 -41.42 17.50 -37.45
N GLY A 120 -42.08 18.37 -38.20
CA GLY A 120 -43.29 19.08 -37.80
C GLY A 120 -44.51 18.28 -37.34
N ARG A 121 -45.36 18.98 -36.59
CA ARG A 121 -46.80 19.09 -36.86
C ARG A 121 -47.37 20.35 -36.24
#